data_AF-A0A438EBF5-F1
#
_entry.id   AF-A0A438EBF5-F1
#
_cell.length_a   1.000
_cell.length_b   1.000
_cell.length_c   1.000
_cell.angle_alpha   90.00
_cell.angle_beta   90.00
_cell.angle_gamma   90.00
#
_symmetry.space_group_name_H-M   'P 1'
#
loop_
_entity.id
_entity.type
_entity.pdbx_description
1 polymer ?
#
loop_
_entity_poly.entity_id
_entity_poly.type
_entity_poly.pdbx_seq_one_letter_code
_entity_poly.pdbx_strand_id
1 'polypeptide(L)' 'MEGKGFQGVPLSANAVTQSKILLGLYSCDGYRLTEDKGCLLLGWQDRAILAASAWRC' A
#
# COMPACT_ATOMS: atom_id res chain seq x y z
N MET A 1 -1.67 -13.46 -8.29
CA MET A 1 -0.26 -13.54 -8.76
C MET A 1 0.39 -14.85 -8.32
N GLU A 2 0.18 -15.31 -7.08
CA GLU A 2 0.64 -16.63 -6.61
C GLU A 2 0.28 -17.82 -7.50
N GLY A 3 -0.96 -17.89 -8.00
CA GLY A 3 -1.37 -18.95 -8.94
C GLY A 3 -0.73 -18.89 -10.33
N LYS A 4 0.17 -17.95 -10.58
CA LYS A 4 0.93 -17.78 -11.84
C LYS A 4 2.44 -17.90 -11.64
N GLY A 5 2.89 -18.40 -10.49
CA GLY A 5 4.31 -18.62 -10.18
C GLY A 5 5.04 -17.44 -9.55
N PHE A 6 4.33 -16.35 -9.22
CA PHE A 6 4.92 -15.19 -8.57
C PHE A 6 4.78 -15.28 -7.05
N GLN A 7 5.87 -15.10 -6.32
CA GLN A 7 5.85 -15.06 -4.86
C GLN A 7 5.59 -13.64 -4.36
N GLY A 8 4.62 -13.48 -3.47
CA GLY A 8 4.36 -12.19 -2.82
C GLY A 8 5.56 -11.76 -1.97
N VAL A 9 5.97 -10.51 -2.11
CA VAL A 9 7.08 -9.93 -1.34
C VAL A 9 6.51 -8.79 -0.50
N PRO A 10 6.80 -8.73 0.81
CA PRO A 10 6.36 -7.62 1.63
C PRO A 10 6.96 -6.31 1.12
N LEU A 11 6.13 -5.27 1.03
CA LEU A 11 6.60 -3.92 0.74
C LEU A 11 7.58 -3.45 1.81
N SER A 12 8.63 -2.74 1.38
CA SER A 12 9.62 -2.18 2.30
C SER A 12 8.96 -1.17 3.24
N ALA A 13 9.29 -1.25 4.53
CA ALA A 13 8.87 -0.27 5.53
C ALA A 13 9.22 1.18 5.11
N ASN A 14 10.28 1.35 4.32
CA ASN A 14 10.67 2.64 3.78
C ASN A 14 9.63 3.17 2.77
N ALA A 15 9.12 2.30 1.89
CA ALA A 15 8.08 2.67 0.93
C ALA A 15 6.79 3.09 1.64
N VAL A 16 6.37 2.33 2.66
CA VAL A 16 5.21 2.66 3.51
C VAL A 16 5.37 4.03 4.17
N THR A 17 6.55 4.28 4.75
CA THR A 17 6.85 5.55 5.43
C THR A 17 6.84 6.73 4.47
N GLN A 18 7.44 6.57 3.28
CA GLN A 18 7.42 7.60 2.23
C GLN A 18 5.98 7.88 1.75
N SER A 19 5.15 6.85 1.59
CA SER A 19 3.73 7.02 1.24
C SER A 19 2.97 7.79 2.32
N LYS A 20 3.21 7.52 3.61
CA LYS A 20 2.60 8.28 4.71
C LYS A 20 3.03 9.74 4.71
N ILE A 21 4.31 10.03 4.46
CA ILE A 21 4.82 11.40 4.35
C ILE A 21 4.15 12.12 3.19
N LEU A 22 4.04 11.47 2.03
CA LEU A 22 3.41 12.06 0.85
C LEU A 22 1.93 12.39 1.11
N LEU A 23 1.20 11.52 1.83
CA LEU A 23 -0.17 11.79 2.28
C LEU A 23 -0.27 12.91 3.32
N GLY A 24 0.77 13.13 4.13
CA GLY A 24 0.81 14.23 5.09
C GLY A 24 1.20 15.58 4.46
N LEU A 25 1.94 15.55 3.35
CA LEU A 25 2.36 16.75 2.61
C LEU A 25 1.22 17.36 1.80
N TYR A 26 0.38 16.53 1.20
CA TYR A 26 -0.87 16.98 0.63
C TYR A 26 -1.89 17.01 1.77
N SER A 27 -2.56 18.13 2.06
CA SER A 27 -3.59 18.23 3.10
C SER A 27 -4.84 17.41 2.73
N CYS A 28 -4.68 16.10 2.82
CA CYS A 28 -5.52 15.08 2.26
C CYS A 28 -6.33 14.47 3.41
N ASP A 29 -7.11 15.31 4.09
CA ASP A 29 -7.97 14.95 5.22
C ASP A 29 -8.98 13.87 4.80
N GLY A 30 -8.65 12.61 5.10
CA GLY A 30 -9.47 11.45 4.76
C GLY A 30 -8.68 10.29 4.14
N TYR A 31 -7.47 10.50 3.64
CA TYR A 31 -6.69 9.37 3.14
C TYR A 31 -6.11 8.54 4.29
N ARG A 32 -6.33 7.22 4.24
CA ARG A 32 -5.82 6.25 5.20
C ARG A 32 -4.95 5.24 4.48
N LEU A 33 -3.77 5.00 5.02
CA LEU A 33 -2.87 3.95 4.55
C LEU A 33 -2.99 2.75 5.48
N THR A 34 -3.28 1.58 4.93
CA THR A 34 -3.41 0.30 5.65
C THR A 34 -2.54 -0.76 4.99
N GLU A 35 -1.98 -1.66 5.78
CA GLU A 35 -1.20 -2.79 5.26
C GLU A 35 -2.02 -4.06 5.45
N ASP A 36 -2.28 -4.79 4.37
CA ASP A 36 -2.94 -6.10 4.39
C ASP A 36 -2.05 -7.13 3.70
N LYS A 37 -1.65 -8.17 4.44
CA LYS A 37 -0.90 -9.33 3.91
C LYS A 37 0.33 -8.95 3.06
N GLY A 38 1.06 -7.90 3.45
CA GLY A 38 2.25 -7.42 2.73
C GLY A 38 1.95 -6.49 1.54
N CYS A 39 0.69 -6.14 1.33
CA CYS A 39 0.20 -5.18 0.34
C CYS A 39 -0.17 -3.86 1.02
N LEU A 40 0.10 -2.74 0.35
CA LEU A 40 -0.27 -1.40 0.80
C LEU A 40 -1.62 -1.00 0.21
N LEU A 41 -2.57 -0.68 1.06
CA LEU A 41 -3.90 -0.20 0.68
C LEU A 41 -4.00 1.29 1.00
N LEU A 42 -4.30 2.08 -0.02
CA LEU A 42 -4.68 3.48 0.11
C LEU A 42 -6.21 3.57 0.06
N GLY A 43 -6.81 3.97 1.16
CA GLY A 43 -8.22 4.28 1.26
C GLY A 43 -8.47 5.79 1.40
N TRP A 44 -9.68 6.21 1.05
CA TRP A 44 -10.25 7.49 1.44
C TRP A 44 -11.47 7.23 2.30
N GLN A 45 -11.44 7.70 3.53
CA GLN A 45 -12.44 7.42 4.57
C GLN A 45 -12.58 5.91 4.76
N ASP A 46 -13.75 5.35 4.46
CA ASP A 46 -14.06 3.92 4.59
C ASP A 46 -13.88 3.14 3.28
N ARG A 47 -13.40 3.80 2.21
CA ARG A 47 -13.33 3.21 0.87
C ARG A 47 -11.89 2.99 0.44
N ALA A 48 -11.52 1.74 0.18
CA ALA A 48 -10.26 1.42 -0.49
C ALA A 48 -10.27 1.94 -1.94
N ILE A 49 -9.27 2.74 -2.31
CA ILE A 49 -9.12 3.29 -3.66
C ILE A 49 -8.05 2.54 -4.43
N LEU A 50 -6.91 2.26 -3.80
CA LEU A 50 -5.75 1.70 -4.48
C LEU A 50 -5.08 0.64 -3.62
N ALA A 51 -4.67 -0.45 -4.26
CA ALA A 51 -3.89 -1.52 -3.65
C ALA A 51 -2.56 -1.66 -4.39
N ALA A 52 -1.45 -1.59 -3.66
CA ALA A 52 -0.12 -1.84 -4.17
C ALA A 52 0.42 -3.14 -3.56
N SER A 53 0.96 -4.01 -4.40
CA SER A 53 1.54 -5.29 -3.99
C SER A 53 2.83 -5.52 -4.76
N ALA A 54 3.83 -6.10 -4.11
CA ALA A 54 5.11 -6.44 -4.72
C ALA A 54 5.24 -7.95 -4.90
N TRP A 55 5.85 -8.35 -6.01
CA TRP A 55 5.94 -9.76 -6.42
C TRP A 55 7.35 -10.03 -6.98
N ARG A 56 7.87 -11.23 -6.73
CA ARG A 56 9.10 -11.74 -7.37
C ARG A 56 8.82 -13.02 -8.14
N CYS A 57 9.63 -13.28 -9.17
CA CYS A 57 9.72 -14.56 -9.86
C CYS A 57 10.77 -15.45 -9.19
#